data_AF-A0A960X9X1-F1
#
_entry.id   AF-A0A960X9X1-F1
#
_cell.length_a   1.000
_cell.length_b   1.000
_cell.length_c   1.000
_cell.angle_alpha   90.00
_cell.angle_beta   90.00
_cell.angle_gamma   90.00
#
_symmetry.space_group_name_H-M   'P 1'
#
loop_
_entity.id
_entity.type
_entity.pdbx_description
1 polymer ?
#
loop_
_entity_poly.entity_id
_entity_poly.type
_entity_poly.pdbx_seq_one_letter_code
_entity_poly.pdbx_strand_id
1 'polypeptide(L)'
;SPNALGGIINLDTLPHFKFKAIAGGANNQLARIELGEELFKQNILYAPDFVINAGGIINAAAEFEPNGYDPISARDQTLNIYNALEEIFEISKKEKKPTSQVANEIAERNLKEGIGKRIEPIRFNLVSFSHDS
;
A
#
# COMPACT_ATOMS: atom_id res chain seq x y z
N SER A 1 -4.40 1.02 -15.36
CA SER A 1 -4.11 1.60 -14.04
C SER A 1 -5.40 2.18 -13.46
N PRO A 2 -6.07 1.50 -12.51
CA PRO A 2 -7.27 2.01 -11.85
C PRO A 2 -6.94 3.12 -10.84
N ASN A 3 -7.49 4.33 -11.04
CA ASN A 3 -7.19 5.52 -10.20
C ASN A 3 -8.43 6.33 -9.80
N ALA A 4 -9.65 5.85 -10.11
CA ALA A 4 -10.88 6.62 -9.91
C ALA A 4 -11.76 6.04 -8.79
N LEU A 5 -12.27 4.84 -8.97
CA LEU A 5 -13.22 4.20 -8.07
C LEU A 5 -12.74 2.80 -7.66
N GLY A 6 -13.12 2.38 -6.45
CA GLY A 6 -12.98 1.00 -5.98
C GLY A 6 -13.99 0.05 -6.63
N GLY A 7 -13.81 -1.24 -6.41
CA GLY A 7 -14.66 -2.33 -6.91
C GLY A 7 -14.58 -2.54 -8.41
N ILE A 8 -13.61 -1.91 -9.09
CA ILE A 8 -13.47 -1.98 -10.56
C ILE A 8 -13.02 -3.35 -11.03
N ILE A 9 -12.39 -4.14 -10.16
CA ILE A 9 -12.10 -5.55 -10.41
C ILE A 9 -13.24 -6.34 -9.79
N ASN A 10 -14.13 -6.87 -10.65
CA ASN A 10 -15.31 -7.63 -10.26
C ASN A 10 -15.62 -8.70 -11.31
N LEU A 11 -16.66 -9.51 -11.08
CA LEU A 11 -17.02 -10.62 -11.98
C LEU A 11 -17.48 -10.15 -13.37
N ASP A 12 -17.99 -8.93 -13.49
CA ASP A 12 -18.44 -8.37 -14.77
C ASP A 12 -17.26 -7.82 -15.57
N THR A 13 -16.26 -7.23 -14.91
CA THR A 13 -15.11 -6.60 -15.58
C THR A 13 -13.97 -7.56 -15.88
N LEU A 14 -13.74 -8.54 -14.99
CA LEU A 14 -12.60 -9.47 -15.06
C LEU A 14 -12.51 -10.24 -16.40
N PRO A 15 -13.60 -10.77 -16.99
CA PRO A 15 -13.54 -11.48 -18.27
C PRO A 15 -13.07 -10.60 -19.46
N HIS A 16 -13.13 -9.28 -19.31
CA HIS A 16 -12.78 -8.33 -20.36
C HIS A 16 -11.32 -7.85 -20.28
N PHE A 17 -10.55 -8.29 -19.27
CA PHE A 17 -9.17 -7.86 -19.10
C PHE A 17 -8.27 -8.46 -20.19
N LYS A 18 -7.54 -7.58 -20.89
CA LYS A 18 -6.57 -7.95 -21.94
C LYS A 18 -5.12 -7.66 -21.56
N PHE A 19 -4.91 -7.08 -20.38
CA PHE A 19 -3.59 -6.69 -19.87
C PHE A 19 -3.01 -7.79 -18.97
N LYS A 20 -1.70 -7.67 -18.68
CA LYS A 20 -0.97 -8.63 -17.84
C LYS A 20 -0.62 -8.10 -16.46
N ALA A 21 -0.88 -6.83 -16.21
CA ALA A 21 -0.62 -6.22 -14.92
C ALA A 21 -1.69 -5.19 -14.54
N ILE A 22 -1.98 -5.10 -13.25
CA ILE A 22 -2.82 -4.08 -12.63
C ILE A 22 -1.96 -3.38 -11.58
N ALA A 23 -1.74 -2.08 -11.80
CA ALA A 23 -1.03 -1.19 -10.89
C ALA A 23 -1.72 0.17 -10.96
N GLY A 24 -2.39 0.58 -9.88
CA GLY A 24 -3.12 1.85 -9.81
C GLY A 24 -3.36 2.26 -8.37
N GLY A 25 -3.65 3.54 -8.16
CA GLY A 25 -3.77 4.16 -6.84
C GLY A 25 -5.17 4.15 -6.23
N ALA A 26 -6.19 3.66 -6.95
CA ALA A 26 -7.54 3.59 -6.39
C ALA A 26 -7.58 2.69 -5.15
N ASN A 27 -8.38 3.05 -4.15
CA ASN A 27 -8.64 2.22 -2.98
C ASN A 27 -9.69 1.15 -3.28
N ASN A 28 -9.60 0.01 -2.59
CA ASN A 28 -10.55 -1.10 -2.66
C ASN A 28 -10.76 -1.62 -4.09
N GLN A 29 -9.70 -1.86 -4.86
CA GLN A 29 -9.80 -2.19 -6.28
C GLN A 29 -10.52 -3.52 -6.54
N LEU A 30 -10.24 -4.52 -5.69
CA LEU A 30 -10.94 -5.79 -5.67
C LEU A 30 -12.32 -5.59 -5.03
N ALA A 31 -13.40 -5.87 -5.77
CA ALA A 31 -14.76 -5.84 -5.21
C ALA A 31 -14.98 -6.89 -4.11
N ARG A 32 -14.19 -7.98 -4.15
CA ARG A 32 -14.16 -9.05 -3.15
C ARG A 32 -12.75 -9.63 -3.08
N ILE A 33 -12.34 -10.11 -1.91
CA ILE A 33 -10.96 -10.60 -1.68
C ILE A 33 -10.61 -11.81 -2.56
N GLU A 34 -11.58 -12.66 -2.86
CA GLU A 34 -11.43 -13.86 -3.68
C GLU A 34 -11.04 -13.54 -5.12
N LEU A 35 -11.28 -12.31 -5.59
CA LEU A 35 -10.88 -11.92 -6.94
C LEU A 35 -9.36 -11.81 -7.10
N GLY A 36 -8.60 -11.69 -6.00
CA GLY A 36 -7.14 -11.81 -6.05
C GLY A 36 -6.69 -13.19 -6.54
N GLU A 37 -7.38 -14.25 -6.12
CA GLU A 37 -7.15 -15.62 -6.58
C GLU A 37 -7.48 -15.77 -8.07
N GLU A 38 -8.56 -15.15 -8.53
CA GLU A 38 -8.93 -15.20 -9.94
C GLU A 38 -7.94 -14.45 -10.84
N LEU A 39 -7.40 -13.31 -10.39
CA LEU A 39 -6.31 -12.62 -11.08
C LEU A 39 -5.05 -13.50 -11.18
N PHE A 40 -4.70 -14.18 -10.08
CA PHE A 40 -3.56 -15.09 -10.02
C PHE A 40 -3.72 -16.26 -10.99
N LYS A 41 -4.87 -16.93 -11.00
CA LYS A 41 -5.19 -18.02 -11.94
C LYS A 41 -5.11 -17.60 -13.40
N GLN A 42 -5.49 -16.35 -13.71
CA GLN A 42 -5.40 -15.79 -15.06
C GLN A 42 -4.01 -15.26 -15.42
N ASN A 43 -3.02 -15.42 -14.52
CA ASN A 43 -1.66 -14.92 -14.69
C ASN A 43 -1.63 -13.40 -14.96
N ILE A 44 -2.46 -12.65 -14.24
CA ILE A 44 -2.47 -11.19 -14.20
C ILE A 44 -1.75 -10.75 -12.93
N LEU A 45 -0.62 -10.05 -13.09
CA LEU A 45 0.13 -9.50 -11.97
C LEU A 45 -0.66 -8.36 -11.32
N TYR A 46 -0.94 -8.47 -10.04
CA TYR A 46 -1.65 -7.42 -9.29
C TYR A 46 -0.72 -6.80 -8.26
N ALA A 47 -0.52 -5.49 -8.32
CA ALA A 47 0.08 -4.72 -7.24
C ALA A 47 -1.03 -4.37 -6.23
N PRO A 48 -1.02 -4.93 -5.00
CA PRO A 48 -2.07 -4.66 -4.02
C PRO A 48 -2.23 -3.16 -3.77
N ASP A 49 -3.48 -2.70 -3.87
CA ASP A 49 -3.85 -1.29 -3.80
C ASP A 49 -3.29 -0.58 -2.58
N PHE A 50 -3.49 -1.13 -1.38
CA PHE A 50 -3.01 -0.54 -0.13
C PHE A 50 -1.49 -0.47 0.00
N VAL A 51 -0.75 -1.21 -0.83
CA VAL A 51 0.72 -1.15 -0.89
C VAL A 51 1.17 -0.11 -1.91
N ILE A 52 0.68 -0.20 -3.15
CA ILE A 52 1.11 0.70 -4.23
C ILE A 52 0.66 2.15 -4.01
N ASN A 53 -0.45 2.37 -3.31
CA ASN A 53 -0.96 3.71 -3.02
C ASN A 53 -0.50 4.29 -1.67
N ALA A 54 0.39 3.60 -0.95
CA ALA A 54 0.81 3.96 0.41
C ALA A 54 1.56 5.31 0.50
N GLY A 55 2.02 5.86 -0.62
CA GLY A 55 2.83 7.09 -0.66
C GLY A 55 2.16 8.29 0.02
N GLY A 56 0.83 8.41 -0.05
CA GLY A 56 0.11 9.49 0.64
C GLY A 56 0.23 9.40 2.17
N ILE A 57 0.11 8.19 2.73
CA ILE A 57 0.25 7.95 4.17
C ILE A 57 1.71 8.08 4.61
N ILE A 58 2.67 7.60 3.81
CA ILE A 58 4.10 7.77 4.08
C ILE A 58 4.45 9.27 4.14
N ASN A 59 3.98 10.05 3.18
CA ASN A 59 4.23 11.49 3.15
C ASN A 59 3.59 12.23 4.35
N ALA A 60 2.36 11.86 4.72
CA ALA A 60 1.69 12.43 5.90
C ALA A 60 2.41 12.03 7.20
N ALA A 61 2.89 10.79 7.29
CA ALA A 61 3.65 10.32 8.46
C ALA A 61 4.98 11.09 8.63
N ALA A 62 5.59 11.55 7.54
CA ALA A 62 6.82 12.34 7.58
C ALA A 62 6.67 13.68 8.31
N GLU A 63 5.45 14.21 8.45
CA GLU A 63 5.19 15.42 9.25
C GLU A 63 5.52 15.23 10.75
N PHE A 64 5.54 13.98 11.22
CA PHE A 64 5.80 13.63 12.62
C PHE A 64 7.25 13.23 12.89
N GLU A 65 8.16 13.38 11.92
CA GLU A 65 9.58 13.14 12.15
C GLU A 65 10.18 14.17 13.12
N PRO A 66 11.19 13.81 13.93
CA PRO A 66 11.73 14.70 14.96
C PRO A 66 12.21 16.07 14.46
N ASN A 67 12.70 16.11 13.21
CA ASN A 67 13.18 17.32 12.55
C ASN A 67 12.08 18.05 11.74
N GLY A 68 10.84 17.58 11.83
CA GLY A 68 9.72 18.04 10.99
C GLY A 68 9.75 17.45 9.58
N TYR A 69 8.82 17.91 8.74
CA TYR A 69 8.67 17.44 7.36
C TYR A 69 9.89 17.82 6.50
N ASP A 70 10.51 16.80 5.90
CA ASP A 70 11.49 16.96 4.82
C ASP A 70 10.96 16.27 3.55
N PRO A 71 10.71 17.01 2.46
CA PRO A 71 10.20 16.44 1.21
C PRO A 71 11.17 15.44 0.56
N ILE A 72 12.48 15.59 0.78
CA ILE A 72 13.47 14.65 0.23
C ILE A 72 13.36 13.32 0.96
N SER A 73 13.43 13.34 2.30
CA SER A 73 13.23 12.15 3.12
C SER A 73 11.87 11.48 2.88
N ALA A 74 10.77 12.24 2.79
CA ALA A 74 9.44 11.68 2.53
C ALA A 74 9.36 10.98 1.16
N ARG A 75 10.00 11.57 0.14
CA ARG A 75 10.12 10.96 -1.19
C ARG A 75 10.96 9.69 -1.14
N ASP A 76 12.11 9.71 -0.46
CA ASP A 76 12.99 8.55 -0.33
C ASP A 76 12.31 7.40 0.41
N GLN A 77 11.52 7.69 1.45
CA GLN A 77 10.69 6.69 2.12
C GLN A 77 9.63 6.09 1.19
N THR A 78 9.02 6.92 0.34
CA THR A 78 8.03 6.46 -0.65
C THR A 78 8.66 5.52 -1.69
N LEU A 79 9.96 5.67 -2.00
CA LEU A 79 10.66 4.74 -2.90
C LEU A 79 10.71 3.31 -2.35
N ASN A 80 10.56 3.10 -1.04
CA ASN A 80 10.47 1.75 -0.45
C ASN A 80 9.22 0.97 -0.87
N ILE A 81 8.20 1.62 -1.45
CA ILE A 81 7.06 0.92 -2.07
C ILE A 81 7.55 -0.02 -3.18
N TYR A 82 8.59 0.35 -3.92
CA TYR A 82 9.21 -0.52 -4.92
C TYR A 82 9.69 -1.82 -4.28
N ASN A 83 10.48 -1.73 -3.21
CA ASN A 83 11.05 -2.89 -2.51
C ASN A 83 9.95 -3.78 -1.91
N ALA A 84 8.90 -3.17 -1.33
CA ALA A 84 7.77 -3.90 -0.77
C ALA A 84 7.00 -4.69 -1.85
N LEU A 85 6.75 -4.07 -3.01
CA LEU A 85 6.10 -4.76 -4.13
C LEU A 85 6.99 -5.86 -4.72
N GLU A 86 8.31 -5.62 -4.82
CA GLU A 86 9.27 -6.62 -5.28
C GLU A 86 9.28 -7.86 -4.37
N GLU A 87 9.34 -7.67 -3.04
CA GLU A 87 9.24 -8.76 -2.06
C GLU A 87 7.93 -9.55 -2.21
N ILE A 88 6.79 -8.84 -2.34
CA ILE A 88 5.48 -9.47 -2.55
C ILE A 88 5.46 -10.32 -3.82
N PHE A 89 6.01 -9.81 -4.93
CA PHE A 89 6.02 -10.52 -6.20
C PHE A 89 6.94 -11.74 -6.18
N GLU A 90 8.10 -11.64 -5.54
CA GLU A 90 9.03 -12.75 -5.37
C GLU A 90 8.43 -13.87 -4.52
N ILE A 91 7.81 -13.53 -3.39
CA ILE A 91 7.15 -14.49 -2.50
C ILE A 91 5.95 -15.12 -3.20
N SER A 92 5.10 -14.32 -3.87
CA SER A 92 3.97 -14.82 -4.65
C SER A 92 4.40 -15.85 -5.69
N LYS A 93 5.49 -15.57 -6.42
CA LYS A 93 6.04 -16.49 -7.42
C LYS A 93 6.62 -17.76 -6.79
N LYS A 94 7.35 -17.63 -5.68
CA LYS A 94 7.98 -18.75 -4.97
C LYS A 94 6.96 -19.69 -4.33
N GLU A 95 5.95 -19.13 -3.67
CA GLU A 95 4.94 -19.86 -2.92
C GLU A 95 3.70 -20.22 -3.74
N LYS A 96 3.59 -19.68 -4.97
CA LYS A 96 2.44 -19.85 -5.86
C LYS A 96 1.13 -19.39 -5.21
N LYS A 97 1.14 -18.20 -4.62
CA LYS A 97 0.00 -17.56 -3.95
C LYS A 97 -0.36 -16.23 -4.62
N PRO A 98 -1.61 -15.76 -4.53
CA PRO A 98 -1.98 -14.42 -4.98
C PRO A 98 -1.19 -13.33 -4.24
N THR A 99 -0.82 -12.27 -4.97
CA THR A 99 -0.09 -11.12 -4.39
C THR A 99 -0.88 -10.41 -3.29
N SER A 100 -2.20 -10.36 -3.39
CA SER A 100 -3.08 -9.80 -2.35
C SER A 100 -2.99 -10.59 -1.04
N GLN A 101 -2.94 -11.92 -1.12
CA GLN A 101 -2.78 -12.78 0.05
C GLN A 101 -1.39 -12.61 0.66
N VAL A 102 -0.34 -12.65 -0.15
CA VAL A 102 1.05 -12.47 0.31
C VAL A 102 1.23 -11.12 1.01
N ALA A 103 0.66 -10.04 0.45
CA ALA A 103 0.74 -8.73 1.07
C ALA A 103 0.07 -8.68 2.46
N ASN A 104 -1.08 -9.35 2.62
CA ASN A 104 -1.74 -9.47 3.91
C ASN A 104 -0.90 -10.29 4.90
N GLU A 105 -0.33 -11.42 4.48
CA GLU A 105 0.54 -12.26 5.32
C GLU A 105 1.77 -11.48 5.82
N ILE A 106 2.41 -10.67 4.96
CA ILE A 106 3.52 -9.80 5.33
C ILE A 106 3.06 -8.73 6.33
N ALA A 107 1.93 -8.07 6.07
CA ALA A 107 1.39 -7.04 6.96
C ALA A 107 1.06 -7.60 8.35
N GLU A 108 0.40 -8.76 8.42
CA GLU A 108 0.09 -9.46 9.66
C GLU A 108 1.35 -9.87 10.44
N ARG A 109 2.36 -10.40 9.74
CA ARG A 109 3.67 -10.71 10.34
C ARG A 109 4.30 -9.44 10.93
N ASN A 110 4.34 -8.35 10.16
CA ASN A 110 4.95 -7.09 10.60
C ASN A 110 4.25 -6.54 11.85
N LEU A 111 2.91 -6.60 11.88
CA LEU A 111 2.13 -6.19 13.06
C LEU A 111 2.45 -7.07 14.27
N LYS A 112 2.52 -8.39 14.09
CA LYS A 112 2.82 -9.36 15.16
C LYS A 112 4.22 -9.19 15.73
N GLU A 113 5.20 -8.95 14.86
CA GLU A 113 6.62 -8.81 15.23
C GLU A 113 7.01 -7.38 15.62
N GLY A 114 6.09 -6.42 15.47
CA GLY A 114 6.35 -5.01 15.77
C GLY A 114 7.30 -4.35 14.77
N ILE A 115 7.42 -4.90 13.56
CA ILE A 115 8.25 -4.33 12.48
C ILE A 115 7.65 -2.99 12.05
N GLY A 116 8.50 -1.97 11.96
CA GLY A 116 8.07 -0.61 11.62
C GLY A 116 7.32 0.12 12.75
N LYS A 117 7.17 -0.49 13.93
CA LYS A 117 6.57 0.17 15.08
C LYS A 117 7.44 1.34 15.51
N ARG A 118 6.85 2.53 15.56
CA ARG A 118 7.52 3.73 16.07
C ARG A 118 7.90 3.53 17.54
N ILE A 119 9.18 3.78 17.84
CA ILE A 119 9.75 3.66 19.19
C ILE A 119 9.74 4.99 19.95
N GLU A 120 9.79 6.11 19.23
CA GLU A 120 9.72 7.45 19.82
C GLU A 120 8.29 7.99 19.84
N PRO A 121 7.80 8.54 20.95
CA PRO A 121 6.44 9.09 21.01
C PRO A 121 6.28 10.28 20.05
N ILE A 122 5.11 10.37 19.41
CA ILE A 122 4.77 11.51 18.56
C ILE A 122 4.68 12.77 19.42
N ARG A 123 5.39 13.83 19.01
CA ARG A 123 5.29 15.15 19.63
C ARG A 123 4.42 16.03 18.76
N PHE A 124 3.25 16.42 19.28
CA PHE A 124 2.43 17.45 18.67
C PHE A 124 2.94 18.81 19.15
N ASN A 125 3.55 19.59 18.26
CA ASN A 125 3.82 21.00 18.53
C ASN A 125 2.48 21.75 18.47
N LEU A 126 1.76 21.76 19.60
CA LEU A 126 0.59 22.60 19.77
C LEU A 126 1.05 24.05 19.69
N VAL A 127 0.79 24.71 18.56
CA VAL A 127 0.92 26.17 18.46
C VAL A 127 -0.09 26.75 19.45
N SER A 128 0.39 27.22 20.60
CA SER A 128 -0.42 27.99 21.52
C SER A 128 -0.84 29.27 20.82
N PHE A 129 -2.08 29.34 20.35
CA PHE A 129 -2.70 30.61 19.96
C PHE A 129 -2.91 31.43 21.24
N SER A 130 -1.91 32.22 21.63
CA SER A 130 -2.10 33.33 22.55
C SER A 130 -3.01 34.33 21.85
N HIS A 131 -4.29 34.31 22.22
CA HIS A 131 -5.17 35.44 21.97
C HIS A 131 -4.69 36.58 22.85
N ASP A 132 -3.88 37.48 22.29
CA ASP A 132 -3.69 38.80 22.88
C ASP A 132 -5.02 39.56 22.70
N SER A 133 -5.70 39.75 23.83
CA SER A 133 -6.89 40.57 24.03
C SER A 133 -6.56 42.05 24.04
#